data_AF-A0A2A4ZBD3-F1
#
_entry.id   AF-A0A2A4ZBD3-F1
#
_cell.length_a   1.000
_cell.length_b   1.000
_cell.length_c   1.000
_cell.angle_alpha   90.00
_cell.angle_beta   90.00
_cell.angle_gamma   90.00
#
_symmetry.space_group_name_H-M   'P 1'
#
loop_
_entity.id
_entity.type
_entity.pdbx_description
1 polymer ?
#
loop_
_entity_poly.entity_id
_entity_poly.type
_entity_poly.pdbx_seq_one_letter_code
_entity_poly.pdbx_strand_id
1 'polypeptide(L)'
;MARCAPALVVVMSAHNLKTKLAHPDAQREHFPIAHVTFELSRKAGTFALVVGLPEGAARRGPLFTGFVEPGMGTQLRRLAHVIDEIEADQKKARK
;
A
#
# COMPACT_ATOMS: atom_id res chain seq x y z
N MET A 1 25.97 -8.60 31.75
CA MET A 1 24.73 -7.99 31.22
C MET A 1 24.68 -8.25 29.71
N ALA A 2 24.01 -9.32 29.27
CA ALA A 2 23.84 -9.63 27.85
C ALA A 2 22.47 -9.14 27.41
N ARG A 3 22.41 -8.13 26.53
CA ARG A 3 21.18 -7.67 25.90
C ARG A 3 20.88 -8.61 24.72
N CYS A 4 19.86 -9.46 24.86
CA CYS A 4 19.29 -10.17 23.71
C CYS A 4 18.80 -9.15 22.68
N ALA A 5 19.26 -9.28 21.43
CA ALA A 5 18.65 -8.61 20.29
C ALA A 5 17.21 -9.13 20.11
N PRO A 6 16.23 -8.27 19.78
CA PRO A 6 14.88 -8.73 19.51
C PRO A 6 14.91 -9.61 18.26
N ALA A 7 14.35 -10.82 18.38
CA ALA A 7 14.10 -11.70 17.25
C ALA A 7 13.28 -10.93 16.22
N LEU A 8 13.82 -10.78 15.02
CA LEU A 8 13.10 -10.23 13.87
C LEU A 8 11.95 -11.19 13.56
N VAL A 9 10.73 -10.85 13.97
CA VAL A 9 9.55 -11.65 13.61
C VAL A 9 9.33 -11.45 12.12
N VAL A 10 9.78 -12.41 11.30
CA VAL A 10 9.46 -12.46 9.87
C VAL A 10 7.99 -12.88 9.74
N VAL A 11 7.07 -11.94 9.93
CA VAL A 11 5.65 -12.16 9.61
C VAL A 11 5.47 -11.96 8.11
N MET A 12 5.07 -12.99 7.40
CA MET A 12 4.82 -12.93 5.95
C MET A 12 3.60 -12.05 5.66
N SER A 13 3.83 -10.85 5.11
CA SER A 13 2.74 -10.01 4.58
C SER A 13 1.97 -10.77 3.51
N ALA A 14 0.63 -10.70 3.53
CA ALA A 14 -0.23 -11.38 2.55
C ALA A 14 -0.04 -10.88 1.10
N HIS A 15 0.70 -9.79 0.93
CA HIS A 15 0.99 -9.19 -0.36
C HIS A 15 2.35 -9.57 -0.93
N ASN A 16 3.15 -10.38 -0.25
CA ASN A 16 4.40 -10.88 -0.84
C ASN A 16 4.09 -11.75 -2.09
N LEU A 17 5.04 -11.77 -3.04
CA LEU A 17 4.83 -12.43 -4.33
C LEU A 17 4.48 -13.92 -4.20
N LYS A 18 5.12 -14.64 -3.28
CA LYS A 18 4.86 -16.07 -3.04
C LYS A 18 3.44 -16.30 -2.54
N THR A 19 2.97 -15.51 -1.58
CA THR A 19 1.61 -15.60 -1.02
C THR A 19 0.55 -15.20 -2.05
N LYS A 20 0.83 -14.23 -2.93
CA LYS A 20 -0.06 -13.88 -4.05
C LYS A 20 -0.21 -15.00 -5.06
N LEU A 21 0.87 -15.71 -5.38
CA LEU A 21 0.85 -16.86 -6.28
C LEU A 21 0.16 -18.08 -5.64
N ALA A 22 0.37 -18.31 -4.35
CA ALA A 22 -0.25 -19.41 -3.62
C ALA A 22 -1.76 -19.23 -3.40
N HIS A 23 -2.24 -17.97 -3.32
CA HIS A 23 -3.64 -17.63 -3.09
C HIS A 23 -4.13 -16.62 -4.13
N PRO A 24 -4.38 -17.06 -5.37
CA PRO A 24 -4.86 -16.20 -6.44
C PRO A 24 -6.25 -15.64 -6.14
N ASP A 25 -7.15 -16.44 -5.55
CA ASP A 25 -8.56 -16.09 -5.32
C ASP A 25 -8.82 -15.37 -3.99
N ALA A 26 -7.78 -14.95 -3.27
CA ALA A 26 -7.96 -14.22 -2.03
C ALA A 26 -8.62 -12.85 -2.29
N GLN A 27 -9.67 -12.53 -1.53
CA GLN A 27 -10.36 -11.25 -1.60
C GLN A 27 -9.40 -10.10 -1.23
N ARG A 28 -9.21 -9.19 -2.18
CA ARG A 28 -8.33 -8.01 -2.08
C ARG A 28 -9.07 -6.81 -2.67
N GLU A 29 -9.01 -5.68 -1.98
CA GLU A 29 -9.58 -4.43 -2.46
C GLU A 29 -8.49 -3.55 -3.07
N HIS A 30 -8.78 -2.96 -4.23
CA HIS A 30 -7.83 -2.15 -4.97
C HIS A 30 -8.32 -0.70 -5.07
N PHE A 31 -7.48 0.25 -4.69
CA PHE A 31 -7.71 1.69 -4.81
C PHE A 31 -6.64 2.28 -5.73
N PRO A 32 -6.92 2.50 -7.03
CA PRO A 32 -5.98 3.13 -7.94
C PRO A 32 -5.86 4.63 -7.62
N ILE A 33 -4.62 5.12 -7.52
CA ILE A 33 -4.28 6.52 -7.27
C ILE A 33 -3.15 6.90 -8.22
N ALA A 34 -3.45 7.71 -9.25
CA ALA A 34 -2.52 8.08 -10.32
C ALA A 34 -1.78 6.86 -10.92
N HIS A 35 -0.51 6.65 -10.57
CA HIS A 35 0.35 5.58 -11.07
C HIS A 35 0.62 4.46 -10.05
N VAL A 36 -0.08 4.46 -8.92
CA VAL A 36 0.02 3.41 -7.89
C VAL A 36 -1.35 2.85 -7.56
N THR A 37 -1.40 1.62 -7.08
CA THR A 37 -2.61 0.96 -6.59
C THR A 37 -2.38 0.51 -5.17
N PHE A 38 -3.24 0.97 -4.26
CA PHE A 38 -3.32 0.44 -2.90
C PHE A 38 -4.13 -0.85 -2.92
N GLU A 39 -3.50 -1.96 -2.59
CA GLU A 39 -4.14 -3.25 -2.41
C GLU A 39 -4.29 -3.53 -0.92
N LEU A 40 -5.51 -3.77 -0.44
CA LEU A 40 -5.80 -4.05 0.96
C LEU A 40 -6.25 -5.49 1.16
N SER A 41 -5.75 -6.14 2.22
CA SER A 41 -6.26 -7.42 2.69
C SER A 41 -6.87 -7.25 4.08
N ARG A 42 -8.22 -7.19 4.15
CA ARG A 42 -8.93 -7.08 5.43
C ARG A 42 -8.66 -8.28 6.35
N LYS A 43 -8.58 -9.48 5.77
CA LYS A 43 -8.34 -10.72 6.52
C LYS A 43 -6.98 -10.74 7.20
N ALA A 44 -5.94 -10.24 6.53
CA ALA A 44 -4.58 -10.23 7.06
C ALA A 44 -4.21 -8.92 7.78
N GLY A 45 -5.04 -7.88 7.67
CA GLY A 45 -4.72 -6.55 8.20
C GLY A 45 -3.51 -5.93 7.51
N THR A 46 -3.25 -6.27 6.25
CA THR A 46 -2.09 -5.81 5.49
C THR A 46 -2.48 -4.92 4.32
N PHE A 47 -1.51 -4.16 3.82
CA PHE A 47 -1.63 -3.42 2.57
C PHE A 47 -0.39 -3.59 1.69
N ALA A 48 -0.54 -3.27 0.40
CA ALA A 48 0.55 -3.13 -0.54
C ALA A 48 0.37 -1.97 -1.50
N LEU A 49 1.50 -1.42 -1.93
CA LEU A 49 1.60 -0.47 -3.02
C LEU A 49 2.10 -1.20 -4.26
N VAL A 50 1.28 -1.19 -5.31
CA VAL A 50 1.62 -1.81 -6.59
C VAL A 50 1.70 -0.69 -7.63
N VAL A 51 2.57 -0.84 -8.63
CA VAL A 51 2.55 0.05 -9.79
C VAL A 51 1.18 -0.10 -10.47
N GLY A 52 0.53 1.02 -10.77
CA GLY A 52 -0.65 1.06 -11.63
C GLY A 52 -0.25 0.59 -13.02
N LEU A 53 -0.33 -0.71 -13.26
CA LEU A 53 0.02 -1.32 -14.52
C LEU A 53 -1.22 -1.33 -15.43
N PRO A 54 -1.07 -1.05 -16.74
CA PRO A 54 -2.14 -1.27 -17.70
C PRO A 54 -2.53 -2.76 -17.71
N GLU A 55 -3.80 -3.04 -18.02
CA GLU A 55 -4.31 -4.41 -18.13
C GLU A 55 -3.40 -5.26 -19.02
N GLY A 56 -2.96 -6.43 -18.51
CA GLY A 56 -2.11 -7.37 -19.25
C GLY A 56 -0.59 -7.21 -19.04
N ALA A 57 -0.12 -6.21 -18.29
CA ALA A 57 1.31 -6.12 -17.99
C ALA A 57 1.78 -7.24 -17.04
N ALA A 58 3.02 -7.72 -17.25
CA ALA A 58 3.65 -8.70 -16.36
C ALA A 58 3.60 -8.19 -14.90
N ARG A 59 3.09 -9.04 -14.00
CA ARG A 59 2.95 -8.71 -12.57
C ARG A 59 4.31 -8.37 -11.97
N ARG A 60 4.64 -7.08 -11.92
CA ARG A 60 5.74 -6.60 -11.09
C ARG A 60 5.31 -6.77 -9.64
N GLY A 61 6.22 -7.27 -8.81
CA GLY A 61 5.96 -7.41 -7.37
C GLY A 61 5.55 -6.06 -6.75
N PRO A 62 4.92 -6.07 -5.56
CA PRO A 62 4.58 -4.83 -4.88
C PRO A 62 5.85 -3.99 -4.66
N LEU A 63 5.73 -2.68 -4.84
CA LEU A 63 6.78 -1.71 -4.50
C LEU A 63 7.03 -1.70 -2.99
N PHE A 64 5.94 -1.82 -2.22
CA PHE A 64 5.97 -1.84 -0.77
C PHE A 64 4.83 -2.70 -0.22
N THR A 65 5.05 -3.31 0.93
CA THR A 65 4.04 -4.06 1.68
C THR A 65 4.17 -3.78 3.16
N GLY A 66 3.05 -3.73 3.89
CA GLY A 66 3.07 -3.50 5.34
C GLY A 66 1.78 -3.96 6.02
N PHE A 67 1.71 -3.72 7.33
CA PHE A 67 0.50 -3.90 8.13
C PHE A 67 -0.23 -2.58 8.28
N VAL A 68 -1.55 -2.63 8.36
CA VAL A 68 -2.36 -1.45 8.69
C VAL A 68 -2.19 -1.18 10.17
N GLU A 69 -1.51 -0.09 10.50
CA GLU A 69 -1.28 0.32 11.88
C GLU A 69 -2.42 1.22 12.42
N PRO A 70 -2.64 1.23 13.75
CA PRO A 70 -3.57 2.17 14.38
C PRO A 70 -3.23 3.62 13.99
N GLY A 71 -4.23 4.37 13.53
CA GLY A 71 -4.07 5.78 13.13
C GLY A 71 -3.63 6.00 11.69
N MET A 72 -3.25 4.95 10.94
CA MET A 72 -2.83 5.07 9.54
C MET A 72 -3.91 5.73 8.66
N GLY A 73 -5.19 5.40 8.86
CA GLY A 73 -6.29 6.05 8.13
C GLY A 73 -6.39 7.56 8.36
N THR A 74 -6.06 8.05 9.56
CA THR A 74 -6.02 9.50 9.85
C THR A 74 -4.83 10.17 9.16
N GLN A 75 -3.68 9.50 9.11
CA GLN A 75 -2.52 9.99 8.36
C GLN A 75 -2.83 10.10 6.87
N LEU A 76 -3.48 9.09 6.28
CA LEU A 76 -3.90 9.13 4.87
C LEU A 76 -4.90 10.25 4.57
N ARG A 77 -5.87 10.50 5.47
CA ARG A 77 -6.79 11.64 5.32
C ARG A 77 -6.07 13.00 5.35
N ARG A 78 -5.11 13.16 6.25
CA ARG A 78 -4.28 14.38 6.29
C ARG A 78 -3.48 14.57 5.01
N LEU A 79 -2.91 13.48 4.49
CA LEU A 79 -2.22 13.51 3.20
C LEU A 79 -3.16 13.92 2.05
N ALA A 80 -4.39 13.39 2.02
CA ALA A 80 -5.38 13.77 1.02
C ALA A 80 -5.65 15.29 1.04
N HIS A 81 -5.83 15.89 2.22
CA HIS A 81 -6.02 17.34 2.33
C HIS A 81 -4.84 18.15 1.77
N VAL A 82 -3.60 17.74 2.05
CA VAL A 82 -2.41 18.41 1.51
C VAL A 82 -2.36 18.30 -0.03
N ILE A 83 -2.78 17.16 -0.59
CA ILE A 83 -2.87 16.98 -2.05
C ILE A 83 -3.92 17.92 -2.64
N ASP A 84 -5.08 18.07 -2.00
CA ASP A 84 -6.14 18.98 -2.43
C ASP A 84 -5.66 20.45 -2.45
N GLU A 85 -4.90 20.86 -1.43
CA GLU A 85 -4.28 22.19 -1.36
C GLU A 85 -3.32 22.43 -2.54
N ILE A 86 -2.44 21.46 -2.83
CA ILE A 86 -1.52 21.53 -3.98
C ILE A 86 -2.28 21.63 -5.30
N GLU A 87 -3.35 20.85 -5.47
CA GLU A 87 -4.18 20.91 -6.68
C GLU A 87 -4.82 22.30 -6.86
N ALA A 88 -5.33 22.88 -5.77
CA ALA A 88 -5.91 24.21 -5.78
C ALA A 88 -4.88 25.28 -6.18
N ASP A 89 -3.65 25.19 -5.68
CA ASP A 89 -2.58 26.12 -6.03
C ASP A 89 -2.12 25.97 -7.48
N GLN A 90 -2.00 24.75 -7.99
CA GLN A 90 -1.72 24.50 -9.40
C GLN A 90 -2.80 25.08 -10.33
N LYS A 91 -4.07 25.01 -9.94
CA LYS A 91 -5.19 25.63 -10.70
C LYS A 91 -5.09 27.14 -10.75
N LYS A 92 -4.64 27.80 -9.67
CA LYS A 92 -4.42 29.25 -9.65
C LYS A 92 -3.27 29.66 -10.57
N ALA A 93 -2.15 28.94 -10.51
CA ALA A 93 -0.95 29.26 -11.30
C ALA A 93 -1.12 29.07 -12.82
N ARG A 94 -2.14 28.32 -13.25
CA ARG A 94 -2.47 28.08 -14.67
C ARG A 94 -3.46 29.10 -15.25
N LYS A 95 -4.03 29.99 -14.42
CA LYS A 95 -4.88 31.10 -14.86
C LYS A 95 -4.05 32.36 -15.02
#